data_AF-A0A7C5BWK7-F1
#
_entry.id   AF-A0A7C5BWK7-F1
#
_cell.length_a   1.000
_cell.length_b   1.000
_cell.length_c   1.000
_cell.angle_alpha   90.00
_cell.angle_beta   90.00
_cell.angle_gamma   90.00
#
_symmetry.space_group_name_H-M   'P 1'
#
loop_
_entity.id
_entity.type
_entity.pdbx_description
1 polymer ?
#
loop_
_entity_poly.entity_id
_entity_poly.type
_entity_poly.pdbx_seq_one_letter_code
_entity_poly.pdbx_strand_id
1 'polypeptide(L)'
;MQLCGKMLSAKRARNIMLIRTPVRLVTFCVMLALIGHSAVAKPGRAVSLNILAAAMKTGQLTDQAESLCGITRLTGYVIDRKSRDIVLVGAVDPSLPPLHLEDLVVAMRNAWIVYGKTKGGIRYYSDPGCSIDPDPRVLCELHALQAEPIDFSNDDALRAASDKWNEIGRRPQSVRVMGVPFDSQFARTMVDADYYMKRLVNGSVKLGIDGFRSLSDLHADARREQMRTHTESDEPQTSMNRFWFSPGEVTYEQQDSAVVLRSCTVKLLTEEEFLNSKGGISGMGRPDALAGTFARQFTECYDEIALQRPIYRQLQGLFAFVAIARLMKEGGAAKVAPGAFDYLLKTYKVPVAPVNRKVNGLTCISRVEEVLDTGRGKRTIVMIQSSCGGVSMSVHPKRVGPAKATTAPTVAASRASSPAVGTTSAPKQSHPATSATSRPAHPSRTVAAKPAPKPAPRPSMASTVLGARKSPRSLAWDVQVDVD
;
A
#
# COMPACT_ATOMS: atom_id res chain seq x y z
N MET A 1 -23.83 -33.80 -71.71
CA MET A 1 -25.12 -33.06 -71.62
C MET A 1 -26.23 -34.08 -71.38
N GLN A 2 -26.49 -34.40 -70.11
CA GLN A 2 -27.06 -35.69 -69.71
C GLN A 2 -28.02 -35.60 -68.52
N LEU A 3 -29.09 -36.39 -68.60
CA LEU A 3 -29.73 -37.20 -67.55
C LEU A 3 -29.77 -36.74 -66.07
N CYS A 4 -31.01 -36.67 -65.57
CA CYS A 4 -31.48 -37.09 -64.22
C CYS A 4 -30.99 -36.32 -62.96
N GLY A 5 -31.81 -36.11 -61.91
CA GLY A 5 -33.22 -36.45 -61.74
C GLY A 5 -33.88 -35.86 -60.47
N LYS A 6 -35.22 -35.84 -60.54
CA LYS A 6 -36.29 -35.78 -59.52
C LYS A 6 -35.97 -36.29 -58.10
N MET A 7 -36.58 -35.68 -57.06
CA MET A 7 -37.72 -36.29 -56.30
C MET A 7 -38.30 -35.41 -55.15
N LEU A 8 -39.66 -35.37 -55.08
CA LEU A 8 -40.57 -35.25 -53.89
C LEU A 8 -40.49 -33.96 -52.98
N SER A 9 -41.56 -33.22 -52.61
CA SER A 9 -43.03 -33.45 -52.42
C SER A 9 -43.38 -34.32 -51.19
N ALA A 10 -44.33 -34.03 -50.28
CA ALA A 10 -45.39 -33.00 -50.21
C ALA A 10 -46.01 -32.87 -48.79
N LYS A 11 -46.77 -31.78 -48.54
CA LYS A 11 -47.96 -31.67 -47.63
C LYS A 11 -47.71 -31.86 -46.10
N ARG A 12 -48.52 -31.34 -45.16
CA ARG A 12 -49.95 -30.92 -45.17
C ARG A 12 -50.28 -30.02 -43.94
N ALA A 13 -51.34 -29.19 -44.03
CA ALA A 13 -52.35 -28.84 -42.98
C ALA A 13 -51.88 -28.62 -41.51
N ARG A 14 -52.21 -27.59 -40.74
CA ARG A 14 -53.37 -26.65 -40.58
C ARG A 14 -52.88 -25.55 -39.58
N ASN A 15 -53.58 -24.46 -39.22
CA ASN A 15 -54.92 -23.92 -39.51
C ASN A 15 -54.86 -22.36 -39.42
N ILE A 16 -55.99 -21.68 -39.61
CA ILE A 16 -56.20 -20.26 -39.23
C ILE A 16 -57.35 -20.19 -38.22
N MET A 17 -57.21 -19.42 -37.14
CA MET A 17 -58.36 -18.80 -36.47
C MET A 17 -57.93 -17.53 -35.72
N LEU A 18 -58.68 -16.44 -35.93
CA LEU A 18 -58.53 -15.18 -35.18
C LEU A 18 -58.97 -15.40 -33.72
N ILE A 19 -58.53 -14.50 -32.81
CA ILE A 19 -59.42 -13.59 -32.05
C ILE A 19 -58.60 -12.57 -31.24
N ARG A 20 -59.27 -11.46 -30.89
CA ARG A 20 -58.73 -10.21 -30.34
C ARG A 20 -58.19 -10.31 -28.91
N THR A 21 -57.39 -9.31 -28.55
CA THR A 21 -56.89 -8.97 -27.20
C THR A 21 -58.02 -8.82 -26.17
N PRO A 22 -57.72 -9.01 -24.87
CA PRO A 22 -57.41 -7.83 -24.05
C PRO A 22 -56.23 -7.97 -23.07
N VAL A 23 -55.60 -6.82 -22.84
CA VAL A 23 -54.87 -6.38 -21.64
C VAL A 23 -54.65 -7.42 -20.52
N ARG A 24 -53.38 -7.75 -20.25
CA ARG A 24 -52.94 -8.16 -18.90
C ARG A 24 -51.78 -7.30 -18.42
N LEU A 25 -51.99 -6.74 -17.24
CA LEU A 25 -51.08 -5.92 -16.46
C LEU A 25 -49.78 -6.70 -16.18
N VAL A 26 -48.65 -6.28 -16.77
CA VAL A 26 -47.34 -6.82 -16.43
C VAL A 26 -46.84 -6.08 -15.19
N THR A 27 -46.99 -6.71 -14.02
CA THR A 27 -46.48 -6.17 -12.75
C THR A 27 -44.95 -6.07 -12.83
N PHE A 28 -44.47 -4.83 -12.89
CA PHE A 28 -43.04 -4.52 -12.97
C PHE A 28 -42.39 -4.70 -11.59
N CYS A 29 -42.06 -5.94 -11.24
CA CYS A 29 -41.33 -6.26 -10.01
C CYS A 29 -39.88 -5.79 -10.12
N VAL A 30 -39.65 -4.50 -9.85
CA VAL A 30 -38.32 -3.98 -9.51
C VAL A 30 -37.93 -4.58 -8.16
N MET A 31 -37.27 -5.75 -8.21
CA MET A 31 -36.47 -6.23 -7.09
C MET A 31 -35.29 -5.27 -6.93
N LEU A 32 -35.56 -4.18 -6.21
CA LEU A 32 -34.58 -3.21 -5.77
C LEU A 32 -33.75 -3.91 -4.69
N ALA A 33 -32.79 -4.71 -5.15
CA ALA A 33 -31.81 -5.38 -4.30
C ALA A 33 -30.93 -4.30 -3.65
N LEU A 34 -31.43 -3.77 -2.54
CA LEU A 34 -30.63 -3.12 -1.52
C LEU A 34 -29.65 -4.16 -0.98
N ILE A 35 -28.54 -4.36 -1.71
CA ILE A 35 -27.33 -5.00 -1.19
C ILE A 35 -26.76 -4.03 -0.16
N GLY A 36 -27.41 -3.98 1.01
CA GLY A 36 -26.78 -3.52 2.22
C GLY A 36 -25.54 -4.40 2.39
N HIS A 37 -24.37 -3.78 2.24
CA HIS A 37 -23.12 -4.41 2.62
C HIS A 37 -23.13 -4.55 4.14
N SER A 38 -23.78 -5.60 4.64
CA SER A 38 -23.55 -6.11 5.98
C SER A 38 -22.14 -6.67 5.98
N ALA A 39 -21.19 -5.83 6.40
CA ALA A 39 -19.80 -6.23 6.59
C ALA A 39 -19.77 -7.53 7.41
N VAL A 40 -19.30 -8.61 6.78
CA VAL A 40 -19.27 -9.92 7.41
C VAL A 40 -18.07 -9.92 8.34
N ALA A 41 -18.33 -9.61 9.61
CA ALA A 41 -17.31 -9.60 10.64
C ALA A 41 -16.52 -10.92 10.59
N LYS A 42 -15.21 -10.81 10.36
CA LYS A 42 -14.34 -11.98 10.19
C LYS A 42 -13.82 -12.44 11.55
N PRO A 43 -13.46 -13.72 11.68
CA PRO A 43 -12.72 -14.19 12.85
C PRO A 43 -11.48 -13.32 13.06
N GLY A 44 -11.33 -12.79 14.26
CA GLY A 44 -10.21 -11.95 14.62
C GLY A 44 -9.61 -12.33 15.96
N ARG A 45 -8.43 -11.77 16.21
CA ARG A 45 -7.66 -12.01 17.42
C ARG A 45 -7.28 -10.70 18.08
N ALA A 46 -7.44 -10.67 19.40
CA ALA A 46 -6.84 -9.68 20.27
C ALA A 46 -5.63 -10.30 21.00
N VAL A 47 -4.47 -9.65 20.96
CA VAL A 47 -3.20 -10.20 21.46
C VAL A 47 -2.46 -9.16 22.31
N SER A 48 -2.16 -9.51 23.56
CA SER A 48 -1.49 -8.64 24.54
C SER A 48 0.01 -8.54 24.30
N LEU A 49 0.57 -7.32 24.20
CA LEU A 49 2.02 -7.13 24.11
C LEU A 49 2.75 -7.55 25.40
N ASN A 50 2.13 -7.35 26.58
CA ASN A 50 2.68 -7.87 27.84
C ASN A 50 2.76 -9.40 27.85
N ILE A 51 1.73 -10.10 27.37
CA ILE A 51 1.70 -11.57 27.28
C ILE A 51 2.71 -12.08 26.24
N LEU A 52 2.78 -11.48 25.04
CA LEU A 52 3.79 -11.82 24.04
C LEU A 52 5.21 -11.63 24.58
N ALA A 53 5.50 -10.50 25.22
CA ALA A 53 6.80 -10.24 25.82
C ALA A 53 7.11 -11.20 26.98
N ALA A 54 6.11 -11.71 27.71
CA ALA A 54 6.30 -12.74 28.72
C ALA A 54 6.60 -14.11 28.10
N ALA A 55 5.81 -14.54 27.11
CA ALA A 55 5.99 -15.79 26.38
C ALA A 55 7.41 -15.92 25.78
N MET A 56 7.88 -14.86 25.09
CA MET A 56 9.23 -14.84 24.51
C MET A 56 10.36 -14.71 25.55
N LYS A 57 10.06 -14.27 26.79
CA LYS A 57 11.03 -14.31 27.92
C LYS A 57 11.13 -15.70 28.54
N THR A 58 10.02 -16.41 28.68
CA THR A 58 9.96 -17.72 29.35
C THR A 58 10.22 -18.90 28.42
N GLY A 59 10.16 -18.68 27.10
CA GLY A 59 10.24 -19.76 26.10
C GLY A 59 8.97 -20.62 26.06
N GLN A 60 7.84 -20.11 26.56
CA GLN A 60 6.57 -20.82 26.58
C GLN A 60 5.67 -20.33 25.46
N LEU A 61 5.01 -21.25 24.74
CA LEU A 61 4.08 -20.95 23.65
C LEU A 61 4.70 -20.08 22.55
N THR A 62 6.00 -20.27 22.27
CA THR A 62 6.80 -19.49 21.32
C THR A 62 6.17 -19.43 19.94
N ASP A 63 5.77 -20.55 19.36
CA ASP A 63 5.25 -20.63 17.99
C ASP A 63 3.97 -19.79 17.82
N GLN A 64 3.12 -19.75 18.87
CA GLN A 64 1.93 -18.90 18.92
C GLN A 64 2.28 -17.42 19.13
N ALA A 65 3.35 -17.11 19.86
CA ALA A 65 3.79 -15.72 20.05
C ALA A 65 4.49 -15.17 18.80
N GLU A 66 5.33 -15.97 18.15
CA GLU A 66 6.04 -15.67 16.91
C GLU A 66 5.07 -15.45 15.74
N SER A 67 4.03 -16.27 15.60
CA SER A 67 2.97 -16.11 14.59
C SER A 67 1.85 -15.11 14.98
N LEU A 68 2.08 -14.25 15.98
CA LEU A 68 1.10 -13.28 16.50
C LEU A 68 -0.30 -13.89 16.75
N CYS A 69 -0.32 -15.13 17.27
CA CYS A 69 -1.50 -15.93 17.57
C CYS A 69 -2.43 -16.16 16.34
N GLY A 70 -1.84 -16.19 15.14
CA GLY A 70 -2.54 -16.39 13.87
C GLY A 70 -3.12 -15.13 13.25
N ILE A 71 -2.76 -13.92 13.72
CA ILE A 71 -3.13 -12.70 13.00
C ILE A 71 -2.45 -12.72 11.62
N THR A 72 -3.24 -12.66 10.56
CA THR A 72 -2.76 -12.58 9.17
C THR A 72 -3.00 -11.19 8.54
N ARG A 73 -3.87 -10.38 9.15
CA ARG A 73 -4.02 -8.94 8.84
C ARG A 73 -4.18 -8.12 10.11
N LEU A 74 -3.16 -7.33 10.47
CA LEU A 74 -3.21 -6.41 11.61
C LEU A 74 -4.13 -5.22 11.30
N THR A 75 -5.15 -4.99 12.12
CA THR A 75 -6.13 -3.91 11.92
C THR A 75 -5.99 -2.77 12.90
N GLY A 76 -5.37 -2.97 14.07
CA GLY A 76 -5.27 -1.90 15.06
C GLY A 76 -4.62 -2.29 16.37
N TYR A 77 -4.77 -1.41 17.36
CA TYR A 77 -4.45 -1.70 18.75
C TYR A 77 -5.34 -0.92 19.72
N VAL A 78 -5.45 -1.43 20.95
CA VAL A 78 -6.15 -0.80 22.07
C VAL A 78 -5.16 -0.51 23.19
N ILE A 79 -5.23 0.70 23.75
CA ILE A 79 -4.43 1.13 24.91
C ILE A 79 -5.20 0.80 26.20
N ASP A 80 -4.91 -0.32 26.85
CA ASP A 80 -5.48 -0.63 28.16
C ASP A 80 -4.63 -0.04 29.29
N ARG A 81 -5.07 1.13 29.77
CA ARG A 81 -4.44 1.82 30.90
C ARG A 81 -4.63 1.11 32.24
N LYS A 82 -5.65 0.25 32.39
CA LYS A 82 -5.96 -0.45 33.65
C LYS A 82 -5.03 -1.65 33.84
N SER A 83 -4.85 -2.48 32.81
CA SER A 83 -3.86 -3.58 32.84
C SER A 83 -2.43 -3.15 32.49
N ARG A 84 -2.24 -1.87 32.09
CA ARG A 84 -0.96 -1.29 31.66
C ARG A 84 -0.38 -2.03 30.45
N ASP A 85 -1.23 -2.22 29.45
CA ASP A 85 -0.97 -3.07 28.30
C ASP A 85 -1.37 -2.39 26.98
N ILE A 86 -0.86 -2.95 25.88
CA ILE A 86 -1.28 -2.64 24.53
C ILE A 86 -1.75 -3.94 23.91
N VAL A 87 -3.00 -3.96 23.46
CA VAL A 87 -3.62 -5.14 22.85
C VAL A 87 -3.67 -4.92 21.35
N LEU A 88 -2.89 -5.68 20.58
CA LEU A 88 -2.99 -5.76 19.12
C LEU A 88 -4.34 -6.35 18.74
N VAL A 89 -4.94 -5.86 17.65
CA VAL A 89 -6.17 -6.43 17.08
C VAL A 89 -5.94 -6.66 15.59
N GLY A 90 -6.36 -7.83 15.10
CA GLY A 90 -6.26 -8.18 13.68
C GLY A 90 -7.18 -9.32 13.28
N ALA A 91 -7.39 -9.49 11.99
CA ALA A 91 -8.14 -10.62 11.44
C ALA A 91 -7.27 -11.88 11.34
N VAL A 92 -7.93 -13.03 11.42
CA VAL A 92 -7.36 -14.38 11.25
C VAL A 92 -7.95 -14.98 9.98
N ASP A 93 -7.11 -15.16 8.97
CA ASP A 93 -7.47 -15.84 7.72
C ASP A 93 -6.40 -16.90 7.42
N PRO A 94 -6.69 -18.20 7.65
CA PRO A 94 -5.73 -19.29 7.44
C PRO A 94 -5.29 -19.49 5.98
N SER A 95 -5.94 -18.83 5.00
CA SER A 95 -5.50 -18.86 3.60
C SER A 95 -4.35 -17.87 3.30
N LEU A 96 -4.12 -16.91 4.20
CA LEU A 96 -3.08 -15.89 4.07
C LEU A 96 -1.83 -16.25 4.89
N PRO A 97 -0.63 -15.78 4.49
CA PRO A 97 0.57 -15.93 5.30
C PRO A 97 0.39 -15.35 6.71
N PRO A 98 0.96 -15.98 7.75
CA PRO A 98 1.01 -15.41 9.08
C PRO A 98 1.83 -14.10 9.09
N LEU A 99 1.44 -13.19 9.98
CA LEU A 99 2.28 -12.05 10.33
C LEU A 99 3.17 -12.42 11.53
N HIS A 100 4.43 -12.01 11.47
CA HIS A 100 5.46 -12.45 12.40
C HIS A 100 5.84 -11.38 13.44
N LEU A 101 6.12 -11.80 14.67
CA LEU A 101 6.49 -10.93 15.78
C LEU A 101 7.82 -10.21 15.54
N GLU A 102 8.80 -10.86 14.92
CA GLU A 102 10.08 -10.25 14.61
C GLU A 102 9.94 -9.07 13.64
N ASP A 103 9.02 -9.14 12.68
CA ASP A 103 8.76 -8.06 11.74
C ASP A 103 8.05 -6.87 12.40
N LEU A 104 7.12 -7.14 13.33
CA LEU A 104 6.56 -6.11 14.22
C LEU A 104 7.67 -5.47 15.07
N VAL A 105 8.57 -6.26 15.65
CA VAL A 105 9.68 -5.73 16.47
C VAL A 105 10.64 -4.90 15.62
N VAL A 106 10.93 -5.30 14.38
CA VAL A 106 11.74 -4.51 13.44
C VAL A 106 11.05 -3.18 13.11
N ALA A 107 9.75 -3.17 12.83
CA ALA A 107 8.99 -1.93 12.62
C ALA A 107 8.99 -1.02 13.86
N MET A 108 8.76 -1.57 15.05
CA MET A 108 8.85 -0.84 16.32
C MET A 108 10.25 -0.26 16.54
N ARG A 109 11.31 -1.03 16.30
CA ARG A 109 12.69 -0.56 16.44
C ARG A 109 13.04 0.52 15.42
N ASN A 110 12.52 0.45 14.20
CA ASN A 110 12.65 1.55 13.23
C ASN A 110 11.93 2.81 13.73
N ALA A 111 10.66 2.71 14.15
CA ALA A 111 9.90 3.85 14.64
C ALA A 111 10.57 4.52 15.84
N TRP A 112 11.14 3.76 16.78
CA TRP A 112 11.93 4.27 17.91
C TRP A 112 13.39 4.64 17.56
N ILE A 113 13.76 4.63 16.27
CA ILE A 113 15.07 5.04 15.74
C ILE A 113 16.23 4.19 16.31
N VAL A 114 15.96 2.97 16.74
CA VAL A 114 16.95 2.04 17.33
C VAL A 114 18.07 1.71 16.34
N TYR A 115 17.73 1.61 15.05
CA TYR A 115 18.68 1.35 13.96
C TYR A 115 19.39 2.61 13.41
N GLY A 116 19.14 3.78 13.99
CA GLY A 116 19.81 5.02 13.59
C GLY A 116 21.30 5.03 13.98
N LYS A 117 22.15 5.52 13.08
CA LYS A 117 23.60 5.61 13.28
C LYS A 117 23.99 7.04 13.69
N THR A 118 24.79 7.19 14.75
CA THR A 118 25.33 8.49 15.14
C THR A 118 26.73 8.68 14.56
N LYS A 119 26.97 9.78 13.84
CA LYS A 119 28.29 10.19 13.33
C LYS A 119 28.46 11.69 13.55
N GLY A 120 29.51 12.11 14.26
CA GLY A 120 29.78 13.52 14.54
C GLY A 120 28.65 14.22 15.30
N GLY A 121 27.99 13.54 16.24
CA GLY A 121 26.82 14.05 16.99
C GLY A 121 25.50 14.02 16.21
N ILE A 122 25.53 13.91 14.88
CA ILE A 122 24.33 13.83 14.03
C ILE A 122 23.83 12.38 13.99
N ARG A 123 22.53 12.19 14.24
CA ARG A 123 21.85 10.88 14.17
C ARG A 123 21.18 10.70 12.81
N TYR A 124 21.74 9.80 12.00
CA TYR A 124 21.22 9.41 10.71
C TYR A 124 20.25 8.24 10.85
N TYR A 125 19.08 8.35 10.25
CA TYR A 125 18.06 7.31 10.20
C TYR A 125 17.25 7.46 8.91
N SER A 126 16.50 6.42 8.56
CA SER A 126 15.55 6.45 7.45
C SER A 126 14.33 5.61 7.79
N ASP A 127 13.28 5.76 7.00
CA ASP A 127 12.20 4.78 6.92
C ASP A 127 12.74 3.42 6.42
N PRO A 128 12.02 2.31 6.64
CA PRO A 128 12.36 1.02 6.06
C PRO A 128 12.31 1.05 4.53
N GLY A 129 13.22 0.31 3.90
CA GLY A 129 13.19 0.13 2.45
C GLY A 129 14.32 -0.73 1.94
N CYS A 130 14.28 -1.03 0.64
CA CYS A 130 15.38 -1.65 -0.08
C CYS A 130 15.54 -1.05 -1.48
N SER A 131 16.66 -1.33 -2.11
CA SER A 131 16.98 -0.93 -3.48
C SER A 131 17.85 -2.01 -4.11
N ILE A 132 17.56 -2.40 -5.35
CA ILE A 132 18.41 -3.30 -6.14
C ILE A 132 18.89 -2.52 -7.35
N ASP A 133 20.20 -2.30 -7.41
CA ASP A 133 20.84 -1.33 -8.30
C ASP A 133 21.92 -2.00 -9.15
N PRO A 134 21.90 -1.84 -10.49
CA PRO A 134 23.01 -2.24 -11.34
C PRO A 134 24.26 -1.40 -11.04
N ASP A 135 25.43 -1.98 -11.30
CA ASP A 135 26.69 -1.24 -11.31
C ASP A 135 26.64 -0.18 -12.44
N PRO A 136 26.99 1.09 -12.18
CA PRO A 136 27.00 2.13 -13.21
C PRO A 136 27.81 1.76 -14.45
N ARG A 137 28.88 0.95 -14.31
CA ARG A 137 29.69 0.46 -15.45
C ARG A 137 28.90 -0.50 -16.33
N VAL A 138 28.07 -1.36 -15.73
CA VAL A 138 27.16 -2.25 -16.47
C VAL A 138 26.13 -1.42 -17.24
N LEU A 139 25.61 -0.33 -16.66
CA LEU A 139 24.74 0.59 -17.40
C LEU A 139 25.45 1.28 -18.57
N CYS A 140 26.71 1.70 -18.39
CA CYS A 140 27.51 2.28 -19.47
C CYS A 140 27.79 1.27 -20.60
N GLU A 141 28.12 0.01 -20.27
CA GLU A 141 28.30 -1.06 -21.26
C GLU A 141 27.00 -1.35 -22.02
N LEU A 142 25.87 -1.50 -21.32
CA LEU A 142 24.56 -1.68 -21.95
C LEU A 142 24.21 -0.49 -22.86
N HIS A 143 24.48 0.75 -22.44
CA HIS A 143 24.26 1.94 -23.28
C HIS A 143 25.16 1.93 -24.53
N ALA A 144 26.43 1.52 -24.42
CA ALA A 144 27.32 1.40 -25.56
C ALA A 144 26.81 0.36 -26.58
N LEU A 145 26.23 -0.76 -26.12
CA LEU A 145 25.60 -1.74 -27.01
C LEU A 145 24.37 -1.22 -27.77
N GLN A 146 23.71 -0.16 -27.31
CA GLN A 146 22.57 0.44 -28.04
C GLN A 146 23.01 1.19 -29.30
N ALA A 147 24.27 1.64 -29.33
CA ALA A 147 24.86 2.33 -30.48
C ALA A 147 25.50 1.37 -31.50
N GLU A 148 25.65 0.08 -31.18
CA GLU A 148 26.14 -0.93 -32.11
C GLU A 148 25.02 -1.28 -33.13
N PRO A 149 25.24 -1.13 -34.45
CA PRO A 149 24.24 -1.51 -35.45
C PRO A 149 24.07 -3.03 -35.50
N ILE A 150 22.84 -3.51 -35.31
CA ILE A 150 22.48 -4.93 -35.39
C ILE A 150 21.77 -5.18 -36.71
N ASP A 151 22.23 -6.18 -37.48
CA ASP A 151 21.50 -6.68 -38.64
C ASP A 151 20.32 -7.55 -38.19
N PHE A 152 19.14 -6.94 -38.07
CA PHE A 152 17.90 -7.63 -37.70
C PHE A 152 17.36 -8.59 -38.77
N SER A 153 17.97 -8.64 -39.97
CA SER A 153 17.63 -9.62 -41.01
C SER A 153 18.41 -10.93 -40.89
N ASN A 154 19.53 -10.92 -40.15
CA ASN A 154 20.39 -12.06 -39.92
C ASN A 154 20.15 -12.65 -38.52
N ASP A 155 19.56 -13.86 -38.47
CA ASP A 155 19.24 -14.53 -37.21
C ASP A 155 20.47 -14.85 -36.35
N ASP A 156 21.65 -15.10 -36.93
CA ASP A 156 22.88 -15.38 -36.17
C ASP A 156 23.50 -14.11 -35.59
N ALA A 157 23.50 -13.01 -36.35
CA ALA A 157 23.90 -11.70 -35.84
C ALA A 157 22.99 -11.24 -34.69
N LEU A 158 21.68 -11.48 -34.84
CA LEU A 158 20.70 -11.18 -33.79
C LEU A 158 20.87 -12.08 -32.55
N ARG A 159 21.16 -13.38 -32.72
CA ARG A 159 21.48 -14.29 -31.59
C ARG A 159 22.72 -13.79 -30.84
N ALA A 160 23.81 -13.51 -31.54
CA ALA A 160 25.05 -13.04 -30.93
C ALA A 160 24.86 -11.70 -30.18
N ALA A 161 24.12 -10.76 -30.75
CA ALA A 161 23.75 -9.51 -30.06
C ALA A 161 22.90 -9.80 -28.81
N SER A 162 21.91 -10.69 -28.93
CA SER A 162 21.04 -11.07 -27.80
C SER A 162 21.82 -11.74 -26.67
N ASP A 163 22.79 -12.60 -26.98
CA ASP A 163 23.62 -13.27 -25.98
C ASP A 163 24.54 -12.27 -25.25
N LYS A 164 25.18 -11.35 -25.99
CA LYS A 164 26.01 -10.26 -25.43
C LYS A 164 25.20 -9.36 -24.48
N TRP A 165 23.99 -8.99 -24.88
CA TRP A 165 23.06 -8.21 -24.05
C TRP A 165 22.57 -8.98 -22.81
N ASN A 166 22.29 -10.27 -22.94
CA ASN A 166 21.91 -11.14 -21.81
C ASN A 166 23.07 -11.33 -20.83
N GLU A 167 24.31 -11.51 -21.32
CA GLU A 167 25.51 -11.68 -20.50
C GLU A 167 25.74 -10.43 -19.62
N ILE A 168 25.82 -9.26 -20.23
CA ILE A 168 26.02 -7.98 -19.52
C ILE A 168 24.81 -7.70 -18.61
N GLY A 169 23.60 -7.88 -19.13
CA GLY A 169 22.35 -7.58 -18.44
C GLY A 169 22.01 -8.50 -17.26
N ARG A 170 22.69 -9.65 -17.12
CA ARG A 170 22.58 -10.58 -15.98
C ARG A 170 23.63 -10.37 -14.90
N ARG A 171 24.65 -9.54 -15.14
CA ARG A 171 25.73 -9.30 -14.16
C ARG A 171 25.17 -8.85 -12.79
N PRO A 172 25.83 -9.21 -11.67
CA PRO A 172 25.25 -9.01 -10.34
C PRO A 172 24.99 -7.55 -9.98
N GLN A 173 23.74 -7.25 -9.65
CA GLN A 173 23.27 -5.97 -9.11
C GLN A 173 23.44 -5.95 -7.58
N SER A 174 23.69 -4.78 -7.01
CA SER A 174 23.90 -4.61 -5.56
C SER A 174 22.59 -4.36 -4.83
N VAL A 175 22.37 -5.07 -3.73
CA VAL A 175 21.21 -4.91 -2.85
C VAL A 175 21.57 -3.97 -1.70
N ARG A 176 20.76 -2.92 -1.50
CA ARG A 176 20.81 -2.04 -0.32
C ARG A 176 19.54 -2.22 0.50
N VAL A 177 19.69 -2.16 1.83
CA VAL A 177 18.58 -2.15 2.80
C VAL A 177 18.74 -0.93 3.69
N MET A 178 17.63 -0.23 3.94
CA MET A 178 17.57 1.03 4.67
C MET A 178 16.59 0.90 5.84
N GLY A 179 16.83 1.64 6.93
CA GLY A 179 15.94 1.73 8.10
C GLY A 179 15.83 0.48 8.99
N VAL A 180 16.24 -0.70 8.52
CA VAL A 180 16.11 -2.00 9.21
C VAL A 180 17.39 -2.85 9.09
N PRO A 181 17.58 -3.93 9.87
CA PRO A 181 18.73 -4.83 9.75
C PRO A 181 18.74 -5.55 8.40
N PHE A 182 19.91 -5.66 7.77
CA PHE A 182 20.06 -6.30 6.46
C PHE A 182 19.64 -7.77 6.47
N ASP A 183 20.03 -8.52 7.51
CA ASP A 183 19.68 -9.93 7.69
C ASP A 183 18.45 -10.09 8.60
N SER A 184 17.29 -9.67 8.11
CA SER A 184 16.00 -9.84 8.78
C SER A 184 14.94 -10.30 7.80
N GLN A 185 13.91 -11.01 8.29
CA GLN A 185 12.79 -11.46 7.46
C GLN A 185 12.08 -10.26 6.80
N PHE A 186 11.93 -9.16 7.54
CA PHE A 186 11.53 -7.84 7.06
C PHE A 186 12.30 -7.41 5.80
N ALA A 187 13.64 -7.40 5.87
CA ALA A 187 14.50 -7.01 4.75
C ALA A 187 14.40 -7.99 3.57
N ARG A 188 14.33 -9.30 3.87
CA ARG A 188 14.16 -10.34 2.87
C ARG A 188 12.88 -10.16 2.06
N THR A 189 11.74 -10.01 2.74
CA THR A 189 10.43 -9.79 2.12
C THR A 189 10.44 -8.57 1.19
N MET A 190 11.08 -7.47 1.57
CA MET A 190 11.21 -6.29 0.69
C MET A 190 12.01 -6.60 -0.57
N VAL A 191 13.19 -7.22 -0.43
CA VAL A 191 14.11 -7.53 -1.54
C VAL A 191 13.51 -8.57 -2.49
N ASP A 192 12.96 -9.65 -1.94
CA ASP A 192 12.36 -10.74 -2.73
C ASP A 192 11.09 -10.25 -3.47
N ALA A 193 10.31 -9.31 -2.90
CA ALA A 193 9.12 -8.74 -3.55
C ALA A 193 9.45 -7.79 -4.72
N ASP A 194 10.46 -6.92 -4.57
CA ASP A 194 10.97 -6.08 -5.65
C ASP A 194 11.61 -6.93 -6.76
N TYR A 195 12.44 -7.91 -6.40
CA TYR A 195 13.05 -8.81 -7.37
C TYR A 195 12.02 -9.64 -8.14
N TYR A 196 10.95 -10.10 -7.47
CA TYR A 196 9.84 -10.78 -8.15
C TYR A 196 9.05 -9.83 -9.07
N MET A 197 8.82 -8.58 -8.65
CA MET A 197 8.12 -7.58 -9.47
C MET A 197 8.88 -7.32 -10.77
N LYS A 198 10.21 -7.25 -10.74
CA LYS A 198 11.05 -7.11 -11.94
C LYS A 198 10.92 -8.28 -12.93
N ARG A 199 10.60 -9.49 -12.45
CA ARG A 199 10.26 -10.65 -13.29
C ARG A 199 8.87 -10.57 -13.92
N LEU A 200 7.94 -9.84 -13.29
CA LEU A 200 6.62 -9.54 -13.86
C LEU A 200 6.70 -8.40 -14.89
N VAL A 201 7.50 -7.35 -14.61
CA VAL A 201 7.80 -6.27 -15.58
C VAL A 201 8.31 -6.86 -16.89
N ASN A 202 9.33 -7.71 -16.81
CA ASN A 202 10.06 -8.22 -17.97
C ASN A 202 9.44 -9.47 -18.63
N GLY A 203 8.22 -9.86 -18.23
CA GLY A 203 7.48 -10.98 -18.80
C GLY A 203 8.03 -12.39 -18.52
N SER A 204 9.16 -12.52 -17.79
CA SER A 204 9.75 -13.83 -17.44
C SER A 204 8.91 -14.63 -16.44
N VAL A 205 7.92 -13.99 -15.80
CA VAL A 205 6.79 -14.66 -15.16
C VAL A 205 5.49 -14.00 -15.59
N LYS A 206 4.47 -14.83 -15.83
CA LYS A 206 3.09 -14.41 -16.10
C LYS A 206 2.18 -15.03 -15.04
N LEU A 207 1.19 -14.27 -14.58
CA LEU A 207 0.23 -14.70 -13.55
C LEU A 207 -1.11 -15.15 -14.13
N GLY A 208 -1.42 -14.81 -15.39
CA GLY A 208 -2.73 -15.12 -15.98
C GLY A 208 -3.89 -14.47 -15.24
N ILE A 209 -3.66 -13.27 -14.67
CA ILE A 209 -4.70 -12.43 -14.07
C ILE A 209 -5.26 -11.55 -15.18
N ASP A 210 -6.59 -11.51 -15.32
CA ASP A 210 -7.26 -10.70 -16.34
C ASP A 210 -6.97 -9.20 -16.11
N GLY A 211 -6.70 -8.48 -17.20
CA GLY A 211 -6.30 -7.07 -17.14
C GLY A 211 -4.84 -6.81 -16.73
N PHE A 212 -4.12 -7.78 -16.13
CA PHE A 212 -2.72 -7.61 -15.73
C PHE A 212 -1.75 -8.09 -16.83
N ARG A 213 -1.01 -7.15 -17.43
CA ARG A 213 -0.02 -7.42 -18.50
C ARG A 213 1.40 -7.16 -18.01
N SER A 214 2.39 -7.88 -18.52
CA SER A 214 3.79 -7.50 -18.32
C SER A 214 4.12 -6.24 -19.13
N LEU A 215 5.10 -5.44 -18.68
CA LEU A 215 5.56 -4.29 -19.45
C LEU A 215 6.18 -4.70 -20.80
N SER A 216 6.78 -5.89 -20.87
CA SER A 216 7.21 -6.53 -22.12
C SER A 216 6.06 -6.79 -23.08
N ASP A 217 4.96 -7.37 -22.58
CA ASP A 217 3.79 -7.65 -23.39
C ASP A 217 3.07 -6.35 -23.83
N LEU A 218 3.06 -5.30 -22.99
CA LEU A 218 2.49 -3.99 -23.34
C LEU A 218 3.27 -3.32 -24.48
N HIS A 219 4.61 -3.26 -24.38
CA HIS A 219 5.45 -2.74 -25.46
C HIS A 219 5.32 -3.59 -26.73
N ALA A 220 5.21 -4.92 -26.61
CA ALA A 220 5.10 -5.80 -27.77
C ALA A 220 3.81 -5.55 -28.57
N ASP A 221 2.68 -5.33 -27.90
CA ASP A 221 1.42 -4.97 -28.57
C ASP A 221 1.50 -3.59 -29.23
N ALA A 222 2.04 -2.58 -28.53
CA ALA A 222 2.26 -1.25 -29.09
C ALA A 222 3.14 -1.31 -30.36
N ARG A 223 4.20 -2.12 -30.35
CA ARG A 223 5.06 -2.35 -31.53
C ARG A 223 4.34 -3.05 -32.68
N ARG A 224 3.50 -4.05 -32.41
CA ARG A 224 2.71 -4.71 -33.46
C ARG A 224 1.73 -3.73 -34.10
N GLU A 225 1.03 -2.94 -33.29
CA GLU A 225 0.07 -1.95 -33.81
C GLU A 225 0.76 -0.85 -34.64
N GLN A 226 1.95 -0.38 -34.23
CA GLN A 226 2.79 0.49 -35.06
C GLN A 226 3.14 -0.14 -36.41
N MET A 227 3.53 -1.43 -36.42
CA MET A 227 3.87 -2.14 -37.65
C MET A 227 2.66 -2.34 -38.58
N ARG A 228 1.46 -2.55 -38.04
CA ARG A 228 0.20 -2.61 -38.80
C ARG A 228 -0.18 -1.24 -39.38
N THR A 229 -0.20 -0.21 -38.54
CA THR A 229 -0.67 1.14 -38.89
C THR A 229 0.33 1.96 -39.70
N HIS A 230 1.55 1.44 -39.91
CA HIS A 230 2.65 2.13 -40.62
C HIS A 230 3.00 3.49 -40.00
N THR A 231 2.81 3.64 -38.69
CA THR A 231 3.12 4.87 -37.95
C THR A 231 4.60 4.95 -37.59
N GLU A 232 5.17 6.16 -37.66
CA GLU A 232 6.49 6.43 -37.08
C GLU A 232 6.45 6.36 -35.55
N SER A 233 7.60 6.08 -34.94
CA SER A 233 7.68 5.69 -33.54
C SER A 233 8.72 6.51 -32.78
N ASP A 234 8.27 7.27 -31.78
CA ASP A 234 9.12 7.80 -30.71
C ASP A 234 9.50 6.77 -29.62
N GLU A 235 8.86 5.58 -29.64
CA GLU A 235 9.15 4.48 -28.72
C GLU A 235 10.62 4.04 -28.88
N PRO A 236 11.43 4.02 -27.81
CA PRO A 236 12.82 3.61 -27.89
C PRO A 236 12.95 2.10 -28.11
N GLN A 237 14.05 1.67 -28.72
CA GLN A 237 14.32 0.24 -28.89
C GLN A 237 14.79 -0.43 -27.58
N THR A 238 15.41 0.36 -26.68
CA THR A 238 15.78 -0.06 -25.33
C THR A 238 15.08 0.80 -24.29
N SER A 239 14.44 0.18 -23.30
CA SER A 239 13.90 0.88 -22.13
C SER A 239 14.60 0.46 -20.83
N MET A 240 14.85 1.45 -19.96
CA MET A 240 15.29 1.24 -18.58
C MET A 240 14.27 1.91 -17.68
N ASN A 241 13.43 1.11 -17.05
CA ASN A 241 12.39 1.58 -16.15
C ASN A 241 12.83 1.43 -14.69
N ARG A 242 12.27 2.26 -13.81
CA ARG A 242 12.46 2.10 -12.36
C ARG A 242 11.13 2.11 -11.63
N PHE A 243 10.97 1.19 -10.70
CA PHE A 243 9.72 0.99 -9.97
C PHE A 243 9.95 0.91 -8.46
N TRP A 244 9.05 1.53 -7.68
CA TRP A 244 9.09 1.43 -6.21
C TRP A 244 7.74 1.08 -5.60
N PHE A 245 7.73 0.02 -4.78
CA PHE A 245 6.64 -0.20 -3.84
C PHE A 245 6.66 0.89 -2.77
N SER A 246 5.55 1.62 -2.69
CA SER A 246 5.37 2.78 -1.80
C SER A 246 4.01 2.70 -1.11
N PRO A 247 3.78 3.46 -0.02
CA PRO A 247 2.48 3.49 0.62
C PRO A 247 1.46 4.09 -0.34
N GLY A 248 0.32 3.44 -0.48
CA GLY A 248 -0.84 3.97 -1.17
C GLY A 248 -1.63 4.89 -0.26
N GLU A 249 -2.91 4.58 -0.08
CA GLU A 249 -3.68 5.17 1.00
C GLU A 249 -3.30 4.50 2.33
N VAL A 250 -3.00 5.32 3.34
CA VAL A 250 -2.85 4.86 4.72
C VAL A 250 -3.67 5.76 5.62
N THR A 251 -4.81 5.25 6.12
CA THR A 251 -5.76 5.98 6.95
C THR A 251 -6.07 5.24 8.23
N TYR A 252 -6.36 5.98 9.30
CA TYR A 252 -6.73 5.41 10.59
C TYR A 252 -7.85 6.19 11.28
N GLU A 253 -8.66 5.49 12.05
CA GLU A 253 -9.56 6.08 13.04
C GLU A 253 -8.97 5.93 14.44
N GLN A 254 -9.34 6.86 15.31
CA GLN A 254 -9.05 6.77 16.73
C GLN A 254 -10.28 7.19 17.52
N GLN A 255 -10.76 6.27 18.35
CA GLN A 255 -11.86 6.48 19.28
C GLN A 255 -11.43 5.99 20.67
N ASP A 256 -11.54 6.86 21.67
CA ASP A 256 -11.15 6.60 23.06
C ASP A 256 -9.72 6.05 23.19
N SER A 257 -9.57 4.76 23.52
CA SER A 257 -8.28 4.06 23.62
C SER A 257 -7.92 3.20 22.41
N ALA A 258 -8.82 3.08 21.42
CA ALA A 258 -8.62 2.25 20.24
C ALA A 258 -8.10 3.07 19.05
N VAL A 259 -7.14 2.49 18.31
CA VAL A 259 -6.63 2.97 17.03
C VAL A 259 -6.83 1.86 16.01
N VAL A 260 -7.52 2.15 14.91
CA VAL A 260 -7.89 1.19 13.87
C VAL A 260 -7.44 1.73 12.52
N LEU A 261 -6.61 0.98 11.78
CA LEU A 261 -6.35 1.26 10.38
C LEU A 261 -7.62 1.00 9.56
N ARG A 262 -8.01 1.98 8.76
CA ARG A 262 -9.08 1.86 7.77
C ARG A 262 -8.54 1.47 6.41
N SER A 263 -7.37 1.99 6.05
CA SER A 263 -6.70 1.68 4.80
C SER A 263 -5.20 1.56 5.04
N CYS A 264 -4.57 0.59 4.39
CA CYS A 264 -3.13 0.45 4.29
C CYS A 264 -2.81 -0.29 2.99
N THR A 265 -2.94 0.41 1.87
CA THR A 265 -2.65 -0.13 0.56
C THR A 265 -1.18 0.07 0.19
N VAL A 266 -0.67 -0.80 -0.67
CA VAL A 266 0.65 -0.68 -1.28
C VAL A 266 0.44 -0.39 -2.75
N LYS A 267 1.13 0.62 -3.28
CA LYS A 267 1.11 0.95 -4.70
C LYS A 267 2.49 0.78 -5.32
N LEU A 268 2.52 0.42 -6.59
CA LEU A 268 3.72 0.49 -7.40
C LEU A 268 3.79 1.88 -8.05
N LEU A 269 4.95 2.51 -8.02
CA LEU A 269 5.20 3.81 -8.65
C LEU A 269 6.34 3.70 -9.65
N THR A 270 6.25 4.42 -10.77
CA THR A 270 7.37 4.73 -11.66
C THR A 270 8.37 5.70 -11.01
N GLU A 271 9.53 5.94 -11.63
CA GLU A 271 10.53 6.92 -11.15
C GLU A 271 9.96 8.32 -10.98
N GLU A 272 9.24 8.82 -11.99
CA GLU A 272 8.65 10.16 -11.95
C GLU A 272 7.62 10.28 -10.82
N GLU A 273 6.68 9.34 -10.72
CA GLU A 273 5.67 9.33 -9.65
C GLU A 273 6.31 9.22 -8.26
N PHE A 274 7.38 8.44 -8.12
CA PHE A 274 8.11 8.26 -6.87
C PHE A 274 8.83 9.56 -6.46
N LEU A 275 9.57 10.20 -7.38
CA LEU A 275 10.27 11.46 -7.11
C LEU A 275 9.29 12.58 -6.81
N ASN A 276 8.22 12.71 -7.60
CA ASN A 276 7.15 13.69 -7.37
C ASN A 276 6.48 13.47 -6.00
N SER A 277 6.25 12.21 -5.59
CA SER A 277 5.67 11.90 -4.26
C SER A 277 6.57 12.32 -3.08
N LYS A 278 7.87 12.49 -3.30
CA LYS A 278 8.84 12.96 -2.31
C LYS A 278 9.16 14.46 -2.41
N GLY A 279 8.47 15.20 -3.28
CA GLY A 279 8.73 16.61 -3.54
C GLY A 279 10.05 16.85 -4.30
N GLY A 280 10.52 15.86 -5.05
CA GLY A 280 11.69 15.96 -5.92
C GLY A 280 11.36 16.55 -7.30
N ILE A 281 12.41 16.74 -8.10
CA ILE A 281 12.32 17.08 -9.53
C ILE A 281 12.06 15.81 -10.34
N SER A 282 11.47 15.95 -11.54
CA SER A 282 11.28 14.89 -12.54
C SER A 282 12.53 14.01 -12.74
N GLY A 283 12.32 12.73 -13.06
CA GLY A 283 13.40 11.76 -13.25
C GLY A 283 14.34 12.08 -14.42
N MET A 284 15.48 11.40 -14.47
CA MET A 284 16.49 11.60 -15.53
C MET A 284 16.15 10.94 -16.87
N GLY A 285 15.03 10.21 -16.96
CA GLY A 285 14.56 9.53 -18.18
C GLY A 285 13.34 10.21 -18.83
N ARG A 286 13.08 9.89 -20.10
CA ARG A 286 11.79 10.20 -20.74
C ARG A 286 10.67 9.42 -20.01
N PRO A 287 9.49 10.03 -19.77
CA PRO A 287 8.34 9.30 -19.23
C PRO A 287 7.90 8.15 -20.15
N ASP A 288 7.79 6.95 -19.59
CA ASP A 288 7.25 5.76 -20.25
C ASP A 288 5.77 5.57 -19.82
N ALA A 289 4.84 5.85 -20.73
CA ALA A 289 3.41 5.75 -20.48
C ALA A 289 2.93 4.30 -20.27
N LEU A 290 3.64 3.32 -20.83
CA LEU A 290 3.36 1.90 -20.64
C LEU A 290 3.87 1.43 -19.27
N ALA A 291 4.99 1.97 -18.77
CA ALA A 291 5.46 1.75 -17.40
C ALA A 291 4.46 2.30 -16.36
N GLY A 292 3.91 3.50 -16.60
CA GLY A 292 2.82 4.03 -15.78
C GLY A 292 1.56 3.14 -15.84
N THR A 293 1.27 2.55 -17.00
CA THR A 293 0.15 1.60 -17.17
C THR A 293 0.38 0.30 -16.40
N PHE A 294 1.59 -0.27 -16.46
CA PHE A 294 1.98 -1.42 -15.65
C PHE A 294 1.89 -1.13 -14.14
N ALA A 295 2.36 0.05 -13.69
CA ALA A 295 2.29 0.44 -12.29
C ALA A 295 0.85 0.56 -11.76
N ARG A 296 -0.08 1.09 -12.56
CA ARG A 296 -1.52 1.11 -12.25
C ARG A 296 -2.11 -0.29 -12.20
N GLN A 297 -1.92 -1.10 -13.25
CA GLN A 297 -2.39 -2.50 -13.30
C GLN A 297 -1.89 -3.32 -12.10
N PHE A 298 -0.62 -3.17 -11.70
CA PHE A 298 -0.09 -3.84 -10.51
C PHE A 298 -0.79 -3.40 -9.23
N THR A 299 -1.05 -2.10 -9.10
CA THR A 299 -1.69 -1.52 -7.91
C THR A 299 -3.17 -1.91 -7.82
N GLU A 300 -3.88 -1.95 -8.94
CA GLU A 300 -5.28 -2.34 -9.04
C GLU A 300 -5.45 -3.86 -8.78
N CYS A 301 -4.61 -4.71 -9.39
CA CYS A 301 -4.64 -6.16 -9.20
C CYS A 301 -3.86 -6.65 -7.95
N TYR A 302 -3.46 -5.76 -7.03
CA TYR A 302 -2.50 -6.11 -5.95
C TYR A 302 -2.96 -7.30 -5.10
N ASP A 303 -4.25 -7.36 -4.75
CA ASP A 303 -4.80 -8.45 -3.94
C ASP A 303 -4.81 -9.79 -4.69
N GLU A 304 -5.12 -9.80 -5.99
CA GLU A 304 -5.08 -11.00 -6.84
C GLU A 304 -3.64 -11.49 -7.06
N ILE A 305 -2.71 -10.56 -7.28
CA ILE A 305 -1.27 -10.83 -7.34
C ILE A 305 -0.80 -11.42 -6.00
N ALA A 306 -1.28 -10.92 -4.86
CA ALA A 306 -0.97 -11.42 -3.53
C ALA A 306 -1.57 -12.80 -3.23
N LEU A 307 -2.71 -13.16 -3.81
CA LEU A 307 -3.26 -14.53 -3.73
C LEU A 307 -2.35 -15.53 -4.47
N GLN A 308 -1.88 -15.19 -5.67
CA GLN A 308 -0.96 -16.07 -6.41
C GLN A 308 0.46 -16.08 -5.85
N ARG A 309 0.91 -14.95 -5.29
CA ARG A 309 2.28 -14.75 -4.77
C ARG A 309 2.20 -14.12 -3.37
N PRO A 310 2.10 -14.96 -2.32
CA PRO A 310 1.82 -14.51 -0.96
C PRO A 310 2.87 -13.57 -0.34
N ILE A 311 4.05 -13.44 -0.95
CA ILE A 311 5.04 -12.42 -0.59
C ILE A 311 4.49 -10.99 -0.66
N TYR A 312 3.53 -10.70 -1.55
CA TYR A 312 2.90 -9.38 -1.59
C TYR A 312 1.94 -9.15 -0.42
N ARG A 313 1.28 -10.20 0.10
CA ARG A 313 0.53 -10.11 1.36
C ARG A 313 1.47 -9.87 2.54
N GLN A 314 2.62 -10.55 2.58
CA GLN A 314 3.66 -10.31 3.58
C GLN A 314 4.18 -8.86 3.52
N LEU A 315 4.49 -8.36 2.31
CA LEU A 315 4.92 -6.98 2.08
C LEU A 315 3.90 -5.97 2.62
N GLN A 316 2.60 -6.13 2.29
CA GLN A 316 1.54 -5.28 2.84
C GLN A 316 1.47 -5.37 4.38
N GLY A 317 1.67 -6.55 4.95
CA GLY A 317 1.82 -6.74 6.40
C GLY A 317 2.94 -5.87 7.00
N LEU A 318 4.08 -5.75 6.33
CA LEU A 318 5.17 -4.86 6.75
C LEU A 318 4.77 -3.38 6.71
N PHE A 319 4.07 -2.92 5.66
CA PHE A 319 3.54 -1.55 5.61
C PHE A 319 2.56 -1.27 6.77
N ALA A 320 1.68 -2.23 7.10
CA ALA A 320 0.77 -2.15 8.23
C ALA A 320 1.52 -2.13 9.58
N PHE A 321 2.59 -2.92 9.75
CA PHE A 321 3.44 -2.86 10.93
C PHE A 321 4.13 -1.50 11.10
N VAL A 322 4.65 -0.89 10.02
CA VAL A 322 5.26 0.45 10.09
C VAL A 322 4.21 1.50 10.46
N ALA A 323 3.00 1.44 9.88
CA ALA A 323 1.88 2.31 10.26
C ALA A 323 1.53 2.19 11.75
N ILE A 324 1.32 0.96 12.25
CA ILE A 324 0.95 0.71 13.65
C ILE A 324 2.07 1.08 14.61
N ALA A 325 3.33 0.73 14.32
CA ALA A 325 4.48 1.09 15.14
C ALA A 325 4.64 2.61 15.28
N ARG A 326 4.43 3.34 14.18
CA ARG A 326 4.43 4.81 14.18
C ARG A 326 3.29 5.38 15.04
N LEU A 327 2.07 4.89 14.86
CA LEU A 327 0.91 5.31 15.65
C LEU A 327 1.07 4.99 17.14
N MET A 328 1.64 3.85 17.50
CA MET A 328 1.98 3.49 18.88
C MET A 328 2.98 4.48 19.50
N LYS A 329 3.98 4.94 18.73
CA LYS A 329 4.96 5.92 19.20
C LYS A 329 4.30 7.28 19.43
N GLU A 330 3.54 7.76 18.45
CA GLU A 330 2.85 9.05 18.48
C GLU A 330 1.77 9.07 19.58
N GLY A 331 1.02 7.98 19.76
CA GLY A 331 0.04 7.77 20.83
C GLY A 331 0.64 7.50 22.22
N GLY A 332 1.97 7.41 22.35
CA GLY A 332 2.65 7.23 23.63
C GLY A 332 2.48 5.85 24.28
N ALA A 333 2.23 4.81 23.50
CA ALA A 333 1.95 3.43 23.94
C ALA A 333 3.01 2.88 24.92
N ALA A 334 4.29 3.18 24.67
CA ALA A 334 5.41 2.78 25.53
C ALA A 334 5.33 3.33 26.97
N LYS A 335 4.61 4.44 27.22
CA LYS A 335 4.38 4.98 28.57
C LYS A 335 3.36 4.15 29.35
N VAL A 336 2.45 3.45 28.65
CA VAL A 336 1.40 2.62 29.26
C VAL A 336 1.93 1.23 29.58
N ALA A 337 2.59 0.58 28.61
CA ALA A 337 3.13 -0.78 28.73
C ALA A 337 4.67 -0.83 28.72
N PRO A 338 5.38 -0.16 29.65
CA PRO A 338 6.83 -0.01 29.57
C PRO A 338 7.58 -1.34 29.58
N GLY A 339 7.11 -2.36 30.31
CA GLY A 339 7.78 -3.66 30.41
C GLY A 339 7.78 -4.49 29.12
N ALA A 340 6.73 -4.37 28.30
CA ALA A 340 6.69 -4.96 26.96
C ALA A 340 7.60 -4.20 25.99
N PHE A 341 7.48 -2.87 25.96
CA PHE A 341 8.29 -2.04 25.05
C PHE A 341 9.79 -2.11 25.36
N ASP A 342 10.18 -2.15 26.62
CA ASP A 342 11.58 -2.31 27.02
C ASP A 342 12.17 -3.62 26.47
N TYR A 343 11.45 -4.73 26.67
CA TYR A 343 11.86 -6.03 26.15
C TYR A 343 11.89 -6.08 24.62
N LEU A 344 10.81 -5.69 23.95
CA LEU A 344 10.71 -5.75 22.48
C LEU A 344 11.74 -4.82 21.82
N LEU A 345 11.95 -3.61 22.32
CA LEU A 345 12.89 -2.65 21.74
C LEU A 345 14.36 -2.97 22.05
N LYS A 346 14.69 -3.58 23.20
CA LYS A 346 16.09 -3.77 23.64
C LYS A 346 16.55 -5.22 23.77
N THR A 347 15.70 -6.12 24.24
CA THR A 347 16.10 -7.47 24.72
C THR A 347 15.74 -8.59 23.74
N TYR A 348 14.61 -8.48 23.03
CA TYR A 348 14.16 -9.48 22.08
C TYR A 348 15.22 -9.74 21.00
N LYS A 349 15.54 -11.00 20.75
CA LYS A 349 16.52 -11.40 19.72
C LYS A 349 15.76 -11.62 18.41
N VAL A 350 15.82 -10.64 17.52
CA VAL A 350 15.31 -10.76 16.14
C VAL A 350 16.08 -11.90 15.45
N PRO A 351 15.41 -12.93 14.92
CA PRO A 351 16.05 -14.01 14.17
C PRO A 351 16.82 -13.47 12.96
N VAL A 352 17.97 -14.08 12.68
CA VAL A 352 18.79 -13.75 11.50
C VAL A 352 18.22 -14.48 10.29
N ALA A 353 17.70 -13.72 9.31
CA ALA A 353 17.29 -14.27 8.02
C ALA A 353 18.26 -13.74 6.94
N PRO A 354 19.16 -14.58 6.38
CA PRO A 354 20.14 -14.12 5.41
C PRO A 354 19.50 -13.52 4.14
N VAL A 355 19.95 -12.33 3.75
CA VAL A 355 19.53 -11.67 2.50
C VAL A 355 20.69 -11.62 1.51
N ASN A 356 20.43 -11.87 0.22
CA ASN A 356 21.46 -11.80 -0.80
C ASN A 356 21.96 -10.36 -0.99
N ARG A 357 23.27 -10.11 -0.81
CA ARG A 357 23.89 -8.77 -1.03
C ARG A 357 23.95 -8.40 -2.50
N LYS A 358 23.91 -9.39 -3.37
CA LYS A 358 23.88 -9.24 -4.82
C LYS A 358 22.89 -10.23 -5.41
N VAL A 359 22.18 -9.81 -6.44
CA VAL A 359 21.27 -10.65 -7.23
C VAL A 359 21.56 -10.46 -8.71
N ASN A 360 21.25 -11.45 -9.55
CA ASN A 360 21.50 -11.33 -10.99
C ASN A 360 20.62 -10.24 -11.61
N GLY A 361 21.14 -9.52 -12.59
CA GLY A 361 20.33 -8.59 -13.37
C GLY A 361 19.22 -9.31 -14.16
N LEU A 362 18.11 -8.61 -14.37
CA LEU A 362 16.90 -9.13 -15.02
C LEU A 362 16.61 -8.43 -16.36
N THR A 363 17.65 -8.11 -17.12
CA THR A 363 17.49 -7.62 -18.49
C THR A 363 16.78 -8.67 -19.34
N CYS A 364 15.78 -8.25 -20.10
CA CYS A 364 15.01 -9.09 -21.01
C CYS A 364 15.16 -8.55 -22.43
N ILE A 365 15.21 -9.48 -23.39
CA ILE A 365 15.30 -9.20 -24.81
C ILE A 365 14.12 -9.93 -25.43
N SER A 366 13.29 -9.20 -26.16
CA SER A 366 12.08 -9.75 -26.78
C SER A 366 12.05 -9.42 -28.26
N ARG A 367 11.70 -10.43 -29.07
CA ARG A 367 11.53 -10.30 -30.52
C ARG A 367 10.04 -10.09 -30.79
N VAL A 368 9.69 -8.93 -31.32
CA VAL A 368 8.36 -8.62 -31.82
C VAL A 368 8.37 -8.83 -33.32
N GLU A 369 7.47 -9.67 -33.80
CA GLU A 369 7.33 -9.99 -35.21
C GLU A 369 5.91 -9.68 -35.67
N GLU A 370 5.78 -9.06 -36.85
CA GLU A 370 4.50 -8.78 -37.49
C GLU A 370 4.58 -9.12 -38.98
N VAL A 371 3.51 -9.70 -39.53
CA VAL A 371 3.40 -9.97 -40.97
C VAL A 371 2.70 -8.79 -41.62
N LEU A 372 3.34 -8.16 -42.61
CA LEU A 372 2.78 -7.00 -43.28
C LEU A 372 1.64 -7.42 -44.22
N ASP A 373 0.61 -6.57 -44.37
CA ASP A 373 -0.65 -6.86 -45.09
C ASP A 373 -0.47 -7.31 -46.56
N THR A 374 0.69 -7.07 -47.17
CA THR A 374 1.01 -7.56 -48.52
C THR A 374 1.31 -9.06 -48.58
N GLY A 375 1.45 -9.73 -47.43
CA GLY A 375 1.81 -11.15 -47.32
C GLY A 375 3.23 -11.51 -47.77
N ARG A 376 4.05 -10.52 -48.16
CA ARG A 376 5.40 -10.70 -48.74
C ARG A 376 6.53 -10.13 -47.88
N GLY A 377 6.27 -9.77 -46.62
CA GLY A 377 7.27 -9.21 -45.73
C GLY A 377 6.97 -9.46 -44.26
N LYS A 378 8.00 -9.81 -43.48
CA LYS A 378 7.95 -10.00 -42.03
C LYS A 378 8.75 -8.88 -41.35
N ARG A 379 8.03 -7.99 -40.66
CA ARG A 379 8.52 -7.00 -39.69
C ARG A 379 9.20 -7.66 -38.49
N THR A 380 10.52 -7.55 -38.26
CA THR A 380 11.12 -7.93 -36.96
C THR A 380 11.64 -6.69 -36.24
N ILE A 381 11.23 -6.49 -34.99
CA ILE A 381 11.79 -5.49 -34.07
C ILE A 381 12.24 -6.21 -32.80
N VAL A 382 13.38 -5.82 -32.25
CA VAL A 382 13.95 -6.42 -31.04
C VAL A 382 13.94 -5.36 -29.95
N MET A 383 13.24 -5.63 -28.87
CA MET A 383 13.13 -4.71 -27.73
C MET A 383 13.98 -5.21 -26.58
N ILE A 384 14.68 -4.28 -25.93
CA ILE A 384 15.54 -4.59 -24.80
C ILE A 384 15.01 -3.82 -23.58
N GLN A 385 14.81 -4.53 -22.47
CA GLN A 385 14.13 -3.99 -21.32
C GLN A 385 14.87 -4.33 -20.04
N SER A 386 15.15 -3.31 -19.23
CA SER A 386 15.75 -3.45 -17.91
C SER A 386 14.90 -2.73 -16.86
N SER A 387 14.90 -3.25 -15.63
CA SER A 387 14.12 -2.69 -14.54
C SER A 387 14.94 -2.59 -13.25
N CYS A 388 14.98 -1.40 -12.67
CA CYS A 388 15.63 -1.10 -11.39
C CYS A 388 14.59 -0.63 -10.36
N GLY A 389 15.01 -0.33 -9.13
CA GLY A 389 14.13 0.22 -8.09
C GLY A 389 14.11 -0.61 -6.82
N GLY A 390 13.00 -0.59 -6.06
CA GLY A 390 12.95 -1.19 -4.73
C GLY A 390 11.66 -0.99 -3.93
N VAL A 391 11.81 -0.81 -2.62
CA VAL A 391 10.72 -0.61 -1.65
C VAL A 391 11.04 0.62 -0.79
N SER A 392 10.05 1.47 -0.52
CA SER A 392 10.19 2.67 0.31
C SER A 392 8.99 2.84 1.24
N MET A 393 9.11 2.46 2.51
CA MET A 393 8.03 2.49 3.51
C MET A 393 7.94 3.84 4.25
N SER A 394 7.91 4.95 3.52
CA SER A 394 7.69 6.30 4.08
C SER A 394 6.23 6.50 4.47
N VAL A 395 5.79 5.75 5.49
CA VAL A 395 4.39 5.63 5.90
C VAL A 395 4.00 6.76 6.86
N HIS A 396 2.98 7.51 6.48
CA HIS A 396 2.41 8.61 7.25
C HIS A 396 0.87 8.44 7.35
N PRO A 397 0.37 7.68 8.34
CA PRO A 397 -1.07 7.42 8.47
C PRO A 397 -1.86 8.71 8.69
N LYS A 398 -2.91 8.93 7.90
CA LYS A 398 -3.80 10.09 8.02
C LYS A 398 -5.02 9.74 8.87
N ARG A 399 -5.37 10.60 9.83
CA ARG A 399 -6.57 10.37 10.64
C ARG A 399 -7.83 10.69 9.83
N VAL A 400 -8.81 9.79 9.85
CA VAL A 400 -10.16 9.99 9.31
C VAL A 400 -11.21 9.95 10.42
N GLY A 401 -12.45 10.35 10.10
CA GLY A 401 -13.53 10.54 11.07
C GLY A 401 -13.58 11.96 11.67
N PRO A 402 -14.59 12.27 12.50
CA PRO A 402 -14.79 13.62 13.02
C PRO A 402 -13.62 14.04 13.90
N ALA A 403 -12.93 15.11 13.48
CA ALA A 403 -11.98 15.79 14.34
C ALA A 403 -12.68 16.16 15.65
N LYS A 404 -12.06 15.85 16.79
CA LYS A 404 -12.45 16.44 18.06
C LYS A 404 -12.40 17.95 17.84
N ALA A 405 -13.51 18.65 18.03
CA ALA A 405 -13.55 20.10 17.89
C ALA A 405 -12.45 20.68 18.77
N THR A 406 -11.39 21.19 18.15
CA THR A 406 -10.33 21.90 18.86
C THR A 406 -11.01 23.11 19.47
N THR A 407 -11.20 23.10 20.78
CA THR A 407 -11.58 24.31 21.52
C THR A 407 -10.53 25.34 21.16
N ALA A 408 -10.92 26.34 20.36
CA ALA A 408 -10.03 27.42 19.98
C ALA A 408 -9.41 28.00 21.26
N PRO A 409 -8.11 28.35 21.25
CA PRO A 409 -7.54 29.05 22.39
C PRO A 409 -8.37 30.31 22.61
N THR A 410 -8.96 30.44 23.79
CA THR A 410 -9.64 31.67 24.20
C THR A 410 -8.59 32.78 24.14
N VAL A 411 -8.66 33.60 23.09
CA VAL A 411 -7.79 34.76 22.93
C VAL A 411 -8.13 35.72 24.06
N ALA A 412 -7.34 35.69 25.12
CA ALA A 412 -7.35 36.73 26.13
C ALA A 412 -7.02 38.05 25.43
N ALA A 413 -7.93 39.02 25.52
CA ALA A 413 -7.77 40.31 24.87
C ALA A 413 -6.61 41.10 25.49
N SER A 414 -5.40 40.92 24.98
CA SER A 414 -4.27 41.80 25.27
C SER A 414 -4.53 43.14 24.60
N ARG A 415 -4.80 44.18 25.40
CA ARG A 415 -4.93 45.56 24.93
C ARG A 415 -3.71 45.93 24.08
N ALA A 416 -3.98 46.44 22.87
CA ALA A 416 -2.94 47.02 22.03
C ALA A 416 -2.37 48.29 22.67
N SER A 417 -1.05 48.36 22.80
CA SER A 417 -0.31 49.60 23.08
C SER A 417 0.46 49.98 21.82
N SER A 418 -0.07 50.93 21.05
CA SER A 418 0.63 51.49 19.88
C SER A 418 1.86 52.30 20.32
N PRO A 419 2.96 52.31 19.54
CA PRO A 419 4.07 53.20 19.77
C PRO A 419 3.73 54.62 19.28
N ALA A 420 4.14 55.64 20.03
CA ALA A 420 4.06 57.04 19.60
C ALA A 420 5.46 57.63 19.48
N VAL A 421 5.72 58.25 18.32
CA VAL A 421 6.93 59.04 18.03
C VAL A 421 6.92 60.29 18.91
N GLY A 422 8.09 60.69 19.40
CA GLY A 422 8.19 61.79 20.37
C GLY A 422 8.25 63.18 19.73
N THR A 423 7.80 64.18 20.49
CA THR A 423 8.33 65.56 20.45
C THR A 423 8.07 66.26 21.79
N THR A 424 9.14 66.78 22.38
CA THR A 424 9.28 67.99 23.23
C THR A 424 8.18 68.49 24.18
N SER A 425 8.68 68.83 25.38
CA SER A 425 8.23 69.85 26.35
C SER A 425 7.15 69.50 27.40
N ALA A 426 7.27 70.14 28.56
CA ALA A 426 6.59 69.86 29.84
C ALA A 426 5.98 71.18 30.39
N PRO A 427 5.57 71.31 31.67
CA PRO A 427 5.03 70.36 32.66
C PRO A 427 3.71 70.85 33.31
N LYS A 428 2.98 70.00 34.06
CA LYS A 428 2.34 70.33 35.38
C LYS A 428 1.51 69.18 36.01
N GLN A 429 1.57 69.11 37.36
CA GLN A 429 0.50 68.96 38.38
C GLN A 429 -0.89 68.43 37.97
N SER A 430 -1.68 67.68 38.77
CA SER A 430 -1.53 67.19 40.16
C SER A 430 -2.73 66.32 40.62
N HIS A 431 -2.47 65.29 41.46
CA HIS A 431 -3.36 64.74 42.53
C HIS A 431 -4.78 64.16 42.21
N PRO A 432 -5.41 63.37 43.14
CA PRO A 432 -6.21 62.19 42.77
C PRO A 432 -7.62 62.11 43.41
N ALA A 433 -8.14 60.87 43.59
CA ALA A 433 -9.35 60.45 44.34
C ALA A 433 -10.68 60.53 43.52
N THR A 434 -11.76 59.76 43.74
CA THR A 434 -12.07 58.59 44.62
C THR A 434 -13.40 57.94 44.17
N SER A 435 -13.60 56.64 44.44
CA SER A 435 -14.91 55.96 44.71
C SER A 435 -16.01 56.03 43.60
N ALA A 436 -17.18 55.35 43.60
CA ALA A 436 -17.75 54.27 44.42
C ALA A 436 -18.78 53.42 43.59
N THR A 437 -19.07 52.20 44.06
CA THR A 437 -20.36 51.44 44.02
C THR A 437 -21.46 51.72 42.96
N SER A 438 -22.00 50.64 42.35
CA SER A 438 -23.42 50.25 42.48
C SER A 438 -23.72 48.85 41.87
N ARG A 439 -24.91 48.30 42.15
CA ARG A 439 -25.34 46.89 41.94
C ARG A 439 -26.77 46.88 41.30
N PRO A 440 -27.46 45.73 41.19
CA PRO A 440 -27.66 44.91 39.98
C PRO A 440 -29.04 45.07 39.30
N ALA A 441 -29.26 44.40 38.15
CA ALA A 441 -30.59 44.06 37.66
C ALA A 441 -30.65 42.72 36.88
N HIS A 442 -31.69 41.95 37.18
CA HIS A 442 -32.24 40.75 36.51
C HIS A 442 -33.78 40.86 36.73
N PRO A 443 -34.66 40.07 36.08
CA PRO A 443 -34.47 39.03 35.06
C PRO A 443 -35.39 39.20 33.83
N SER A 444 -35.39 38.23 32.90
CA SER A 444 -36.57 37.86 32.12
C SER A 444 -36.45 36.41 31.63
N ARG A 445 -37.59 35.71 31.56
CA ARG A 445 -37.69 34.25 31.38
C ARG A 445 -38.80 33.96 30.38
N THR A 446 -38.50 33.19 29.33
CA THR A 446 -39.49 32.76 28.33
C THR A 446 -39.38 31.25 28.12
N VAL A 447 -40.52 30.58 28.02
CA VAL A 447 -40.64 29.11 27.89
C VAL A 447 -40.98 28.76 26.44
N ALA A 448 -40.36 27.74 25.88
CA ALA A 448 -40.69 27.19 24.55
C ALA A 448 -40.58 25.66 24.53
N ALA A 449 -41.24 25.05 23.54
CA ALA A 449 -41.70 23.65 23.55
C ALA A 449 -40.62 22.54 23.49
N LYS A 450 -41.06 21.33 23.88
CA LYS A 450 -40.27 20.09 23.98
C LYS A 450 -40.34 19.27 22.67
N PRO A 451 -39.23 18.93 22.00
CA PRO A 451 -39.24 18.07 20.83
C PRO A 451 -39.22 16.57 21.17
N ALA A 452 -39.61 15.74 20.19
CA ALA A 452 -39.75 14.28 20.29
C ALA A 452 -38.41 13.55 20.57
N PRO A 453 -38.44 12.33 21.16
CA PRO A 453 -37.23 11.58 21.50
C PRO A 453 -36.45 11.15 20.24
N LYS A 454 -35.13 11.36 20.29
CA LYS A 454 -34.20 10.84 19.26
C LYS A 454 -34.16 9.30 19.29
N PRO A 455 -33.94 8.62 18.14
CA PRO A 455 -33.66 7.20 18.13
C PRO A 455 -32.41 6.89 18.97
N ALA A 456 -32.41 5.74 19.64
CA ALA A 456 -31.33 5.35 20.53
C ALA A 456 -29.97 5.32 19.80
N PRO A 457 -28.88 5.79 20.43
CA PRO A 457 -27.56 5.72 19.82
C PRO A 457 -27.16 4.25 19.60
N ARG A 458 -26.55 3.96 18.45
CA ARG A 458 -25.87 2.66 18.23
C ARG A 458 -24.83 2.46 19.35
N PRO A 459 -24.65 1.24 19.87
CA PRO A 459 -23.64 0.97 20.90
C PRO A 459 -22.24 1.33 20.38
N SER A 460 -21.38 1.86 21.25
CA SER A 460 -20.02 2.24 20.89
C SER A 460 -19.15 1.01 20.62
N MET A 461 -18.20 1.10 19.67
CA MET A 461 -17.30 -0.02 19.33
C MET A 461 -16.51 -0.58 20.52
N ALA A 462 -16.29 0.23 21.56
CA ALA A 462 -15.69 -0.22 22.82
C ALA A 462 -16.48 -1.35 23.51
N SER A 463 -17.79 -1.44 23.30
CA SER A 463 -18.63 -2.52 23.85
C SER A 463 -18.50 -3.85 23.08
N THR A 464 -18.22 -3.81 21.77
CA THR A 464 -18.09 -5.00 20.91
C THR A 464 -16.82 -5.81 21.22
N VAL A 465 -15.75 -5.15 21.71
CA VAL A 465 -14.46 -5.79 22.03
C VAL A 465 -14.52 -6.61 23.34
N LEU A 466 -15.52 -6.38 24.20
CA LEU A 466 -15.61 -6.99 25.54
C LEU A 466 -16.25 -8.40 25.58
N GLY A 467 -16.68 -8.95 24.45
CA GLY A 467 -17.27 -10.30 24.33
C GLY A 467 -16.28 -11.48 24.39
N ALA A 468 -15.08 -11.27 24.92
CA ALA A 468 -13.96 -12.22 24.83
C ALA A 468 -14.07 -13.40 25.83
N ARG A 469 -14.24 -14.64 25.33
CA ARG A 469 -14.05 -15.86 26.14
C ARG A 469 -12.56 -16.14 26.34
N LYS A 470 -12.11 -16.23 27.59
CA LYS A 470 -10.71 -16.54 27.94
C LYS A 470 -10.54 -18.04 28.20
N SER A 471 -9.75 -18.73 27.36
CA SER A 471 -9.19 -20.04 27.69
C SER A 471 -7.95 -19.85 28.59
N PRO A 472 -7.80 -20.59 29.70
CA PRO A 472 -6.63 -20.47 30.59
C PRO A 472 -5.31 -20.96 29.96
N ARG A 473 -5.31 -21.46 28.72
CA ARG A 473 -4.11 -21.85 27.96
C ARG A 473 -3.90 -21.03 26.67
N SER A 474 -4.64 -19.95 26.46
CA SER A 474 -4.51 -19.11 25.25
C SER A 474 -3.72 -17.83 25.52
N LEU A 475 -2.75 -17.52 24.65
CA LEU A 475 -2.06 -16.21 24.62
C LEU A 475 -2.95 -15.05 24.16
N ALA A 476 -4.13 -15.36 23.61
CA ALA A 476 -4.96 -14.43 22.88
C ALA A 476 -6.46 -14.67 23.06
N TRP A 477 -7.27 -13.68 22.67
CA TRP A 477 -8.73 -13.74 22.70
C TRP A 477 -9.31 -13.72 21.30
N ASP A 478 -10.36 -14.50 21.09
CA ASP A 478 -11.17 -14.44 19.87
C ASP A 478 -12.10 -13.23 19.94
N VAL A 479 -12.12 -12.46 18.86
CA VAL A 479 -12.91 -11.24 18.70
C VAL A 479 -13.52 -11.19 17.30
N GLN A 480 -14.57 -10.40 17.14
CA GLN A 480 -15.10 -10.06 15.82
C GLN A 480 -14.37 -8.80 15.32
N VAL A 481 -13.86 -8.85 14.09
CA VAL A 481 -13.15 -7.72 13.48
C VAL A 481 -13.90 -7.32 12.21
N ASP A 482 -14.11 -6.03 12.06
CA ASP A 482 -14.57 -5.41 10.82
C ASP A 482 -13.35 -5.10 9.95
N VAL A 483 -13.40 -5.48 8.67
CA VAL A 483 -12.21 -5.67 7.83
C VAL A 483 -12.42 -5.28 6.36
N ASP A 484 -13.52 -4.60 6.09
CA ASP A 484 -13.92 -4.08 4.79
C ASP A 484 -13.52 -2.59 4.66
#